data_AF-A0A6V7I880-F1
#
_entry.id   AF-A0A6V7I880-F1
#
_cell.length_a   1.000
_cell.length_b   1.000
_cell.length_c   1.000
_cell.angle_alpha   90.00
_cell.angle_beta   90.00
_cell.angle_gamma   90.00
#
_symmetry.space_group_name_H-M   'P 1'
#
loop_
_entity.id
_entity.type
_entity.pdbx_description
1 polymer ?
#
loop_
_entity_poly.entity_id
_entity_poly.type
_entity_poly.pdbx_seq_one_letter_code
_entity_poly.pdbx_strand_id
1 'polypeptide(L)' 'EYQRQLSRILDEMGEASARAQGLSKPITSAMKMRDTDHIIYLLVDSEGNG' A
#
# COMPACT_ATOMS: atom_id res chain seq x y z
N GLU A 1 2.37 -1.56 17.45
CA GLU A 1 2.96 -2.58 16.55
C GLU A 1 2.27 -2.62 15.19
N TYR A 2 0.95 -2.82 15.15
CA TYR A 2 0.15 -2.88 13.93
C TYR A 2 0.27 -1.70 12.97
N GLN A 3 0.36 -0.46 13.46
CA GLN A 3 0.54 0.71 12.58
C GLN A 3 1.83 0.67 11.77
N ARG A 4 2.90 0.10 12.33
CA ARG A 4 4.20 -0.04 11.65
C ARG A 4 4.10 -1.10 10.55
N GLN A 5 3.42 -2.21 10.84
CA GLN A 5 3.17 -3.28 9.88
C GLN A 5 2.26 -2.79 8.73
N LEU A 6 1.18 -2.07 9.05
CA LEU A 6 0.29 -1.49 8.04
C LEU A 6 1.04 -0.48 7.16
N SER A 7 1.89 0.37 7.75
CA SER A 7 2.68 1.33 6.96
C SER A 7 3.55 0.60 5.94
N ARG A 8 4.20 -0.49 6.35
CA ARG A 8 5.02 -1.33 5.48
C ARG A 8 4.22 -1.98 4.36
N ILE A 9 3.04 -2.54 4.67
CA ILE A 9 2.15 -3.14 3.65
C ILE A 9 1.78 -2.08 2.60
N LEU A 10 1.40 -0.87 3.03
CA LEU A 10 1.03 0.21 2.11
C LEU A 10 2.20 0.67 1.24
N ASP A 11 3.40 0.77 1.81
CA ASP A 11 4.59 1.18 1.06
C ASP A 11 4.98 0.10 0.02
N GLU A 12 4.96 -1.18 0.40
CA GLU A 12 5.27 -2.30 -0.52
C GLU A 12 4.23 -2.43 -1.64
N MET A 13 2.94 -2.33 -1.32
CA MET A 13 1.86 -2.33 -2.32
C MET A 13 1.91 -1.10 -3.22
N GLY A 14 2.23 0.08 -2.68
CA GLY A 14 2.37 1.31 -3.43
C GLY A 14 3.48 1.22 -4.48
N GLU A 15 4.64 0.68 -4.09
CA GLU A 15 5.76 0.42 -4.99
C GLU A 15 5.42 -0.62 -6.07
N ALA A 16 4.77 -1.73 -5.70
CA ALA A 16 4.33 -2.73 -6.66
C ALA A 16 3.34 -2.15 -7.69
N SER A 17 2.37 -1.36 -7.22
CA SER A 17 1.40 -0.67 -8.08
C SER A 17 2.07 0.34 -9.01
N ALA A 18 3.06 1.09 -8.53
CA ALA A 18 3.82 2.04 -9.34
C ALA A 18 4.53 1.35 -10.50
N ARG A 19 5.23 0.24 -10.21
CA ARG A 19 5.92 -0.57 -11.23
C ARG A 19 4.95 -1.13 -12.27
N ALA A 20 3.83 -1.69 -11.83
CA ALA A 20 2.82 -2.25 -12.74
C ALA A 20 2.23 -1.20 -13.70
N GLN A 21 2.13 0.05 -13.25
CA GLN A 21 1.64 1.17 -14.04
C GLN A 21 2.74 1.91 -14.83
N GLY A 22 4.02 1.55 -14.68
CA GLY A 22 5.14 2.24 -15.32
C GLY A 22 5.44 3.63 -14.75
N LEU A 23 5.03 3.90 -13.49
CA LEU A 23 5.29 5.17 -12.82
C LEU A 23 6.71 5.20 -12.24
N SER A 24 7.38 6.35 -12.32
CA SER A 24 8.73 6.53 -11.79
C SER A 24 8.79 6.64 -10.26
N LYS A 25 7.66 6.92 -9.61
CA LYS A 25 7.52 7.02 -8.15
C LYS A 25 6.14 6.51 -7.73
N PRO A 26 6.00 5.91 -6.53
CA PRO A 26 4.70 5.50 -6.02
C PRO A 26 3.82 6.71 -5.73
N ILE A 27 2.55 6.62 -6.14
CA ILE A 27 1.52 7.60 -5.80
C ILE A 27 0.81 7.27 -4.48
N THR A 28 0.88 6.02 -4.03
CA THR A 28 0.35 5.52 -2.76
C THR A 28 1.51 5.21 -1.81
N SER A 29 1.46 5.71 -0.58
CA SER A 29 2.39 5.34 0.51
C SER A 29 1.77 5.65 1.86
N ALA A 30 2.29 5.04 2.93
CA ALA A 30 1.82 5.29 4.28
C ALA A 30 1.94 6.77 4.68
N MET A 31 3.00 7.44 4.22
CA MET A 31 3.22 8.87 4.48
C MET A 31 2.16 9.73 3.79
N LYS A 32 1.91 9.50 2.49
CA LYS A 32 0.90 10.26 1.72
C LYS A 32 -0.51 10.09 2.29
N MET A 33 -0.81 8.93 2.85
CA MET A 33 -2.12 8.64 3.46
C MET A 33 -2.30 9.28 4.83
N ARG A 34 -1.23 9.63 5.56
CA ARG A 34 -1.37 10.37 6.83
C ARG A 34 -1.73 11.84 6.61
N ASP A 35 -1.35 12.38 5.46
CA ASP A 35 -1.44 13.80 5.17
C ASP A 35 -2.66 14.14 4.26
N THR A 36 -3.51 13.16 3.96
CA THR A 36 -4.65 13.29 3.02
C THR A 36 -5.88 12.55 3.50
N ASP A 37 -7.07 12.96 3.05
CA ASP A 37 -8.36 12.25 3.31
C ASP A 37 -8.60 11.10 2.32
N HIS A 38 -7.55 10.42 1.88
CA HIS A 38 -7.67 9.27 0.99
C HIS A 38 -8.10 8.01 1.76
N ILE A 39 -9.06 7.27 1.19
CA ILE A 39 -9.53 6.00 1.73
C ILE A 39 -8.96 4.87 0.88
N ILE A 40 -8.27 3.92 1.52
CA ILE A 40 -7.73 2.71 0.87
C ILE A 40 -8.61 1.52 1.24
N TYR A 41 -8.97 0.73 0.24
CA TYR A 41 -9.60 -0.58 0.40
C TYR A 41 -8.56 -1.67 0.14
N LEU A 42 -8.35 -2.57 1.11
CA LEU A 42 -7.41 -3.67 1.00
C LEU A 42 -8.16 -4.97 0.77
N LEU A 43 -7.86 -5.65 -0.33
CA LEU A 43 -8.29 -7.02 -0.56
C LEU A 43 -7.28 -7.95 0.10
N VAL A 44 -7.77 -8.85 0.95
CA VAL A 44 -6.99 -9.89 1.60
C VAL A 44 -7.58 -11.23 1.21
N ASP A 45 -6.75 -12.11 0.67
CA ASP A 45 -7.09 -13.52 0.57
C ASP A 45 -6.75 -14.18 1.92
N SER A 46 -7.78 -14.60 2.65
CA SER A 46 -7.63 -15.22 3.98
C SER A 46 -7.21 -16.68 3.91
N GLU A 47 -7.40 -17.34 2.76
CA GLU A 47 -7.06 -18.76 2.58
C GLU A 47 -5.64 -18.90 2.02
N GLY A 48 -5.20 -17.93 1.21
CA GLY A 48 -3.85 -17.85 0.65
C GLY A 48 -3.56 -18.99 -0.34
N ASN A 49 -2.98 -18.67 -1.49
CA ASN A 49 -2.35 -19.71 -2.31
C ASN A 49 -1.19 -20.29 -1.49
N GLY A 50 -1.40 -21.48 -0.92
CA GLY A 50 -0.41 -22.24 -0.16
C GLY A 50 0.89 -22.50 -0.92
#